data_AF-A0A557SYX5-F1
#
_entry.id   AF-A0A557SYX5-F1
#
_cell.length_a   1.000
_cell.length_b   1.000
_cell.length_c   1.000
_cell.angle_alpha   90.00
_cell.angle_beta   90.00
_cell.angle_gamma   90.00
#
_symmetry.space_group_name_H-M   'P 1'
#
loop_
_entity.id
_entity.type
_entity.pdbx_description
1 polymer ?
#
loop_
_entity_poly.entity_id
_entity_poly.type
_entity_poly.pdbx_seq_one_letter_code
_entity_poly.pdbx_strand_id
1 'polypeptide(L)'
;MSNLINNIDLDKIQKTIESGQKDSQFLKKPIKLEGEWNFDTQKGYQFKTELAYEKGKEVIEIDSPSFLGGGGNRLGPMGYCVAGIASCFITTFVSILSSHGIKLNKLRYMQNVTLILPKHLIFQMNLLPKG
;
A
#
# COMPACT_ATOMS: atom_id res chain seq x y z
N MET A 1 30.61 10.54 5.60
CA MET A 1 29.30 11.22 5.55
C MET A 1 28.40 10.36 4.68
N SER A 2 27.15 10.14 5.06
CA SER A 2 26.24 9.29 4.26
C SER A 2 25.96 9.92 2.90
N ASN A 3 26.05 9.12 1.84
CA ASN A 3 25.70 9.55 0.48
C ASN A 3 24.17 9.62 0.31
N LEU A 4 23.60 10.76 0.72
CA LEU A 4 22.15 10.99 0.73
C LEU A 4 21.73 11.85 -0.48
N ILE A 5 20.91 11.28 -1.37
CA ILE A 5 20.34 12.00 -2.54
C ILE A 5 18.82 11.76 -2.60
N ASN A 6 18.04 12.83 -2.72
CA ASN A 6 16.56 12.79 -2.70
C ASN A 6 15.96 12.01 -1.51
N ASN A 7 16.58 12.14 -0.32
CA ASN A 7 16.22 11.37 0.87
C ASN A 7 16.41 9.84 0.75
N ILE A 8 17.34 9.41 -0.11
CA ILE A 8 17.72 8.01 -0.28
C ILE A 8 19.19 7.85 0.11
N ASP A 9 19.46 6.92 1.02
CA ASP A 9 20.79 6.56 1.51
C ASP A 9 21.43 5.54 0.55
N LEU A 10 22.24 6.05 -0.38
CA LEU A 10 22.85 5.24 -1.43
C LEU A 10 23.89 4.26 -0.88
N ASP A 11 24.52 4.58 0.25
CA ASP A 11 25.48 3.68 0.90
C ASP A 11 24.78 2.41 1.43
N LYS A 12 23.54 2.54 1.94
CA LYS A 12 22.74 1.38 2.36
C LYS A 12 22.24 0.55 1.19
N ILE A 13 21.89 1.18 0.08
CA ILE A 13 21.53 0.45 -1.16
C ILE A 13 22.73 -0.34 -1.66
N GLN A 14 23.91 0.29 -1.72
CA GLN A 14 25.13 -0.37 -2.15
C GLN A 14 25.48 -1.58 -1.29
N LYS A 15 25.39 -1.46 0.04
CA LYS A 15 25.56 -2.60 0.96
C LYS A 15 24.57 -3.72 0.69
N THR A 16 23.30 -3.39 0.42
CA THR A 16 22.27 -4.38 0.09
C THR A 16 22.62 -5.13 -1.20
N ILE A 17 23.11 -4.42 -2.23
CA ILE A 17 23.54 -5.01 -3.50
C ILE A 17 24.72 -5.96 -3.27
N GLU A 18 25.75 -5.53 -2.54
CA GLU A 18 26.92 -6.34 -2.22
C GLU A 18 26.56 -7.60 -1.41
N SER A 19 25.67 -7.48 -0.44
CA SER A 19 25.15 -8.62 0.32
C SER A 19 24.37 -9.57 -0.59
N GLY A 20 23.52 -9.06 -1.48
CA GLY A 20 22.75 -9.86 -2.42
C GLY A 20 23.59 -10.57 -3.49
N GLN A 21 24.69 -9.96 -3.92
CA GLN A 21 25.65 -10.58 -4.84
C GLN A 21 26.38 -11.75 -4.19
N LYS A 22 26.64 -11.68 -2.88
CA LYS A 22 27.27 -12.76 -2.10
C LYS A 22 26.28 -13.88 -1.77
N ASP A 23 25.04 -13.52 -1.45
CA ASP A 23 23.98 -14.47 -1.11
C ASP A 23 22.62 -14.02 -1.65
N SER A 24 22.13 -14.74 -2.66
CA SER A 24 20.81 -14.50 -3.26
C SER A 24 19.64 -14.68 -2.28
N GLN A 25 19.79 -15.45 -1.20
CA GLN A 25 18.75 -15.59 -0.19
C GLN A 25 18.55 -14.30 0.60
N PHE A 26 19.60 -13.46 0.73
CA PHE A 26 19.51 -12.15 1.38
C PHE A 26 18.45 -11.24 0.72
N LEU A 27 18.21 -11.42 -0.58
CA LEU A 27 17.25 -10.66 -1.37
C LEU A 27 15.80 -11.12 -1.18
N LYS A 28 15.57 -12.29 -0.56
CA LYS A 28 14.22 -12.79 -0.28
C LYS A 28 13.71 -12.19 1.02
N LYS A 29 12.80 -11.21 0.90
CA LYS A 29 12.13 -10.57 2.03
C LYS A 29 10.64 -10.95 2.02
N PRO A 30 10.23 -12.00 2.77
CA PRO A 30 8.82 -12.37 2.82
C PRO A 30 8.03 -11.26 3.51
N ILE A 31 6.93 -10.85 2.88
CA ILE A 31 5.94 -9.95 3.48
C ILE A 31 4.74 -10.80 3.86
N LYS A 32 4.38 -10.79 5.14
CA LYS A 32 3.21 -11.48 5.67
C LYS A 32 2.23 -10.45 6.18
N LEU A 33 0.95 -10.64 5.86
CA LEU A 33 -0.16 -9.84 6.36
C LEU A 33 -1.20 -10.79 6.93
N GLU A 34 -1.60 -10.51 8.16
CA GLU A 34 -2.73 -11.17 8.83
C GLU A 34 -3.79 -10.13 9.13
N GLY A 35 -5.05 -10.49 8.97
CA GLY A 35 -6.15 -9.59 9.28
C GLY A 35 -7.42 -10.32 9.61
N GLU A 36 -8.33 -9.59 10.23
CA GLU A 36 -9.55 -10.09 10.81
C GLU A 36 -10.74 -9.34 10.22
N TRP A 37 -11.76 -10.10 9.83
CA TRP A 37 -13.07 -9.53 9.54
C TRP A 37 -13.81 -9.29 10.85
N ASN A 38 -14.30 -8.07 11.03
CA ASN A 38 -15.03 -7.67 12.21
C ASN A 38 -16.54 -7.86 12.01
N PHE A 39 -17.16 -8.66 12.88
CA PHE A 39 -18.61 -8.91 12.87
C PHE A 39 -19.38 -7.97 13.82
N ASP A 40 -18.69 -7.20 14.66
CA ASP A 40 -19.32 -6.22 15.56
C ASP A 40 -19.66 -4.94 14.79
N THR A 41 -20.96 -4.71 14.58
CA THR A 41 -21.49 -3.57 13.82
C THR A 41 -21.24 -2.22 14.50
N GLN A 42 -20.87 -2.19 15.79
CA GLN A 42 -20.64 -0.96 16.54
C GLN A 42 -19.21 -0.40 16.40
N LYS A 43 -18.26 -1.17 15.84
CA LYS A 43 -16.84 -0.74 15.74
C LYS A 43 -16.60 0.32 14.66
N GLY A 44 -17.47 0.41 13.66
CA GLY A 44 -17.32 1.37 12.56
C GLY A 44 -16.22 1.00 11.55
N TYR A 45 -15.79 -0.25 11.47
CA TYR A 45 -14.97 -0.77 10.37
C TYR A 45 -15.23 -2.27 10.18
N GLN A 46 -14.91 -2.76 8.98
CA GLN A 46 -15.20 -4.13 8.57
C GLN A 46 -13.99 -5.05 8.66
N PHE A 47 -12.79 -4.52 8.43
CA PHE A 47 -11.56 -5.30 8.42
C PHE A 47 -10.46 -4.60 9.19
N LYS A 48 -9.65 -5.36 9.90
CA LYS A 48 -8.49 -4.88 10.64
C LYS A 48 -7.27 -5.71 10.31
N THR A 49 -6.12 -5.06 10.16
CA THR A 49 -4.83 -5.73 10.03
C THR A 49 -3.74 -4.97 10.78
N GLU A 50 -2.65 -5.64 11.09
CA GLU A 50 -1.46 -5.04 11.68
C GLU A 50 -0.28 -5.21 10.71
N LEU A 51 0.34 -4.10 10.33
CA LEU A 51 1.52 -4.08 9.46
C LEU A 51 2.76 -3.76 10.30
N ALA A 52 3.68 -4.72 10.41
CA ALA A 52 4.95 -4.52 11.09
C ALA A 52 6.03 -3.96 10.14
N TYR A 53 6.93 -3.14 10.69
CA TYR A 53 8.11 -2.61 10.01
C TYR A 53 9.28 -2.53 11.01
N GLU A 54 10.50 -2.22 10.56
CA GLU A 54 11.73 -2.36 11.37
C GLU A 54 11.70 -1.65 12.74
N LYS A 55 10.91 -0.58 12.87
CA LYS A 55 10.86 0.28 14.07
C LYS A 55 9.49 0.33 14.73
N GLY A 56 8.56 -0.54 14.36
CA GLY A 56 7.23 -0.51 14.93
C GLY A 56 6.19 -1.29 14.13
N LYS A 57 4.94 -0.93 14.36
CA LYS A 57 3.79 -1.53 13.71
C LYS A 57 2.66 -0.53 13.62
N GLU A 58 1.84 -0.67 12.60
CA GLU A 58 0.66 0.16 12.39
C GLU A 58 -0.58 -0.72 12.27
N VAL A 59 -1.64 -0.31 12.97
CA VAL A 59 -2.95 -0.96 12.86
C VAL A 59 -3.74 -0.23 11.79
N ILE A 60 -4.21 -0.99 10.80
CA ILE A 60 -5.04 -0.47 9.71
C ILE A 60 -6.46 -0.98 9.90
N GLU A 61 -7.40 -0.03 9.98
CA GLU A 61 -8.84 -0.29 9.98
C GLU A 61 -9.39 0.10 8.61
N ILE A 62 -10.09 -0.83 7.97
CA ILE A 62 -10.63 -0.71 6.62
C ILE A 62 -12.14 -0.86 6.66
N ASP A 63 -12.83 0.06 6.00
CA ASP A 63 -14.29 0.03 5.85
C ASP A 63 -14.63 0.31 4.40
N SER A 64 -15.56 -0.46 3.85
CA SER A 64 -16.01 -0.23 2.48
C SER A 64 -16.84 1.06 2.40
N PRO A 65 -16.89 1.71 1.23
CA PRO A 65 -17.89 2.75 0.98
C PRO A 65 -19.31 2.23 1.17
N SER A 66 -20.26 3.12 1.49
CA SER A 66 -21.65 2.74 1.74
C SER A 66 -22.31 2.03 0.56
N PHE A 67 -21.99 2.41 -0.68
CA PHE A 67 -22.52 1.76 -1.89
C PHE A 67 -21.96 0.34 -2.13
N LEU A 68 -20.93 -0.08 -1.37
CA LEU A 68 -20.38 -1.44 -1.37
C LEU A 68 -20.70 -2.18 -0.05
N GLY A 69 -21.65 -1.67 0.74
CA GLY A 69 -22.12 -2.33 1.96
C GLY A 69 -21.26 -2.11 3.20
N GLY A 70 -20.36 -1.13 3.20
CA GLY A 70 -19.68 -0.67 4.41
C GLY A 70 -20.33 0.56 5.03
N GLY A 71 -19.72 1.09 6.09
CA GLY A 71 -20.18 2.33 6.74
C GLY A 71 -19.60 3.60 6.13
N GLY A 72 -18.54 3.49 5.32
CA GLY A 72 -17.76 4.63 4.84
C GLY A 72 -17.00 5.37 5.95
N ASN A 73 -16.77 4.72 7.09
CA ASN A 73 -16.18 5.34 8.29
C ASN A 73 -14.65 5.30 8.33
N ARG A 74 -14.02 4.57 7.40
CA ARG A 74 -12.56 4.43 7.21
C ARG A 74 -12.22 4.44 5.72
N LEU A 75 -10.93 4.52 5.41
CA LEU A 75 -10.46 4.40 4.04
C LEU A 75 -10.77 3.00 3.51
N GLY A 76 -11.36 2.93 2.31
CA GLY A 76 -11.69 1.66 1.68
C GLY A 76 -10.47 0.89 1.13
N PRO A 77 -10.62 -0.41 0.84
CA PRO A 77 -9.52 -1.25 0.36
C PRO A 77 -8.79 -0.69 -0.86
N MET A 78 -9.55 -0.08 -1.78
CA MET A 78 -8.98 0.51 -3.00
C MET A 78 -8.04 1.68 -2.72
N GLY A 79 -8.29 2.48 -1.69
CA GLY A 79 -7.40 3.59 -1.32
C GLY A 79 -6.01 3.10 -0.95
N TYR A 80 -5.94 2.05 -0.12
CA TYR A 80 -4.68 1.41 0.25
C TYR A 80 -3.97 0.74 -0.93
N CYS A 81 -4.72 0.05 -1.80
CA CYS A 81 -4.16 -0.60 -2.99
C CYS A 81 -3.49 0.41 -3.93
N VAL A 82 -4.20 1.49 -4.27
CA VAL A 82 -3.71 2.52 -5.18
C VAL A 82 -2.51 3.26 -4.58
N ALA A 83 -2.57 3.60 -3.28
CA ALA A 83 -1.46 4.23 -2.58
C ALA A 83 -0.20 3.34 -2.54
N GLY A 84 -0.37 2.03 -2.33
CA GLY A 84 0.72 1.06 -2.35
C GLY A 84 1.40 0.96 -3.71
N ILE A 85 0.62 0.87 -4.79
CA ILE A 85 1.16 0.82 -6.16
C ILE A 85 1.89 2.12 -6.50
N ALA A 86 1.27 3.27 -6.21
CA ALA A 86 1.87 4.58 -6.47
C ALA A 86 3.20 4.76 -5.72
N SER A 87 3.22 4.46 -4.42
CA SER A 87 4.43 4.62 -3.60
C SER A 87 5.54 3.68 -4.05
N CYS A 88 5.23 2.44 -4.45
CA CYS A 88 6.20 1.51 -5.03
C CYS A 88 6.86 2.09 -6.28
N PHE A 89 6.07 2.52 -7.26
CA PHE A 89 6.59 3.09 -8.50
C PHE A 89 7.45 4.35 -8.27
N ILE A 90 6.95 5.30 -7.47
CA ILE A 90 7.66 6.55 -7.20
C ILE A 90 8.97 6.28 -6.45
N THR A 91 8.99 5.34 -5.51
CA THR A 91 10.22 4.95 -4.79
C THR A 91 11.27 4.42 -5.75
N THR A 92 10.90 3.52 -6.67
CA THR A 92 11.82 3.01 -7.69
C THR A 92 12.35 4.13 -8.58
N PHE A 93 11.47 5.00 -9.09
CA PHE A 93 11.86 6.11 -9.95
C PHE A 93 12.87 7.05 -9.28
N VAL A 94 12.58 7.50 -8.05
CA VAL A 94 13.48 8.39 -7.30
C VAL A 94 14.79 7.68 -6.95
N SER A 95 14.76 6.38 -6.65
CA SER A 95 15.96 5.57 -6.39
C SER A 95 16.90 5.54 -7.59
N ILE A 96 16.37 5.36 -8.81
CA ILE A 96 17.16 5.37 -10.04
C ILE A 96 17.75 6.76 -10.30
N LEU A 97 16.98 7.83 -10.13
CA LEU A 97 17.52 9.18 -10.31
C LEU A 97 18.63 9.48 -9.28
N SER A 98 18.42 9.08 -8.03
CA SER A 98 19.42 9.24 -6.98
C SER A 98 20.70 8.47 -7.29
N SER A 99 20.62 7.23 -7.80
CA SER A 99 21.83 6.46 -8.16
C SER A 99 22.63 7.08 -9.31
N HIS A 100 22.00 7.90 -10.15
CA HIS A 100 22.67 8.69 -11.19
C HIS A 100 23.10 10.08 -10.72
N GLY A 101 22.98 10.39 -9.42
CA GLY A 101 23.36 11.68 -8.85
C GLY A 101 22.40 12.84 -9.16
N ILE A 102 21.22 12.55 -9.74
CA ILE A 102 20.25 13.56 -10.12
C ILE A 102 19.47 14.03 -8.89
N LYS A 103 19.61 15.30 -8.55
CA LYS A 103 18.92 15.94 -7.42
C LYS A 103 17.61 16.57 -7.87
N LEU A 104 16.53 16.23 -7.17
CA LEU A 104 15.20 16.78 -7.38
C LEU A 104 14.90 17.85 -6.33
N ASN A 105 14.37 18.99 -6.77
CA ASN A 105 13.86 20.02 -5.86
C ASN A 105 12.39 19.78 -5.48
N LYS A 106 11.61 19.12 -6.35
CA LYS A 106 10.19 18.82 -6.14
C LYS A 106 9.73 17.72 -7.08
N LEU A 107 8.90 16.82 -6.58
CA LEU A 107 8.17 15.82 -7.37
C LEU A 107 6.69 15.87 -6.97
N ARG A 108 5.79 15.87 -7.96
CA ARG A 108 4.35 15.72 -7.77
C ARG A 108 3.85 14.63 -8.69
N TYR A 109 2.93 13.81 -8.18
CA TYR A 109 2.31 12.73 -8.91
C TYR A 109 0.79 12.80 -8.72
N MET A 110 0.04 12.42 -9.74
CA MET A 110 -1.41 12.31 -9.71
C MET A 110 -1.80 11.00 -10.38
N GLN A 111 -2.64 10.22 -9.70
CA GLN A 111 -3.21 9.00 -10.24
C GLN A 111 -4.72 9.11 -10.21
N ASN A 112 -5.35 8.72 -11.31
CA ASN A 112 -6.80 8.56 -11.38
C ASN A 112 -7.09 7.09 -11.64
N VAL A 113 -7.89 6.48 -10.76
CA VAL A 113 -8.32 5.09 -10.89
C VAL A 113 -9.84 5.08 -10.95
N THR A 114 -10.37 4.47 -12.00
CA THR A 114 -11.82 4.29 -12.15
C THR A 114 -12.16 2.84 -11.82
N LEU A 115 -12.96 2.66 -10.78
CA LEU A 115 -13.50 1.35 -10.43
C LEU A 115 -14.76 1.09 -11.26
N ILE A 116 -14.74 0.06 -12.10
CA ILE A 116 -15.92 -0.39 -12.84
C ILE A 116 -16.56 -1.52 -12.03
N LEU A 117 -17.76 -1.28 -11.51
CA LEU A 117 -18.48 -2.30 -10.74
C LEU A 117 -18.97 -3.42 -11.67
N PRO A 118 -18.75 -4.69 -11.31
CA PRO A 118 -19.14 -5.80 -12.16
C PRO A 118 -20.66 -5.95 -12.21
N LYS A 119 -21.19 -6.37 -13.37
CA LYS A 119 -22.65 -6.54 -13.58
C LYS A 119 -23.31 -7.53 -12.62
N HIS A 120 -22.56 -8.47 -12.03
CA HIS A 120 -23.12 -9.38 -11.02
C HIS A 120 -23.48 -8.66 -9.71
N LEU A 121 -22.85 -7.52 -9.40
CA LEU A 121 -23.22 -6.69 -8.25
C LEU A 121 -24.62 -6.09 -8.47
N ILE A 122 -24.92 -5.66 -9.70
CA ILE A 122 -26.27 -5.24 -10.11
C ILE A 122 -27.26 -6.40 -9.98
N PHE A 123 -26.84 -7.61 -10.33
CA PHE A 123 -27.68 -8.81 -10.21
C PHE A 123 -27.96 -9.16 -8.74
N GLN A 124 -26.98 -9.06 -7.84
CA GLN A 124 -27.18 -9.23 -6.40
C GLN A 124 -28.06 -8.13 -5.81
N MET A 125 -27.91 -6.87 -6.22
CA MET A 125 -28.82 -5.78 -5.82
C MET A 125 -30.28 -6.07 -6.22
N ASN A 126 -30.51 -6.73 -7.36
CA ASN A 126 -31.84 -7.14 -7.80
C ASN A 126 -32.39 -8.39 -7.09
N LEU A 127 -31.53 -9.17 -6.44
CA LEU A 127 -31.89 -10.35 -5.64
C LEU A 127 -32.06 -10.05 -4.14
N LEU A 128 -31.65 -8.85 -3.69
CA LEU A 128 -31.94 -8.40 -2.33
C LEU A 128 -33.46 -8.24 -2.16
N PRO A 129 -34.04 -8.72 -1.04
CA PRO A 129 -35.45 -8.53 -0.78
C PRO A 129 -35.75 -7.02 -0.79
N LYS A 130 -36.63 -6.60 -1.71
CA LYS A 130 -37.16 -5.25 -1.69
C LYS A 130 -38.07 -5.16 -0.47
N GLY A 131 -37.65 -4.37 0.53
CA GLY A 131 -38.49 -3.98 1.65
C GLY A 131 -39.69 -3.16 1.20
#